data_AF-A0A286FWN9-F1
#
_entry.id   AF-A0A286FWN9-F1
#
_cell.length_a   1.000
_cell.length_b   1.000
_cell.length_c   1.000
_cell.angle_alpha   90.00
_cell.angle_beta   90.00
_cell.angle_gamma   90.00
#
_symmetry.space_group_name_H-M   'P 1'
#
loop_
_entity.id
_entity.type
_entity.pdbx_description
1 polymer ?
#
loop_
_entity_poly.entity_id
_entity_poly.type
_entity_poly.pdbx_seq_one_letter_code
_entity_poly.pdbx_strand_id
1 'polypeptide(L)'
;MTSDAPDAWKQWHEQRVEKVSEPYGPLALTATHWVEDHPEGRLPDIPGTWGTDGDGVVLTAAEGDGLTLDGRPFSGEVHLAADLGPEAGSRVALGEKRLVVLVREDVWGVRVYDPAAEARRAFRGIEATAYDPRWSVPGRFTPYDDTRTVRVGNADGRERGLALAGELAFSLAGNDLTLQVARQGDGPLWAVFADATSGDTSFRFRFLFPQAPDAEGRTTVDFNRAQLPPCAFADHFICPFPPPGNRLDVAIEAGERVLS
;
A
#
# COMPACT_ATOMS: atom_id res chain seq x y z
N MET A 1 8.06 -8.99 29.95
CA MET A 1 7.01 -9.98 29.64
C MET A 1 7.05 -10.19 28.15
N THR A 2 7.65 -11.29 27.70
CA THR A 2 7.60 -11.69 26.28
C THR A 2 6.15 -12.06 25.97
N SER A 3 5.48 -11.24 25.16
CA SER A 3 4.17 -11.58 24.61
C SER A 3 4.24 -12.97 23.99
N ASP A 4 3.26 -13.83 24.29
CA ASP A 4 3.08 -15.09 23.57
C ASP A 4 2.82 -14.78 22.08
N ALA A 5 3.27 -15.64 21.16
CA ALA A 5 3.18 -15.39 19.72
C ALA A 5 1.74 -15.18 19.22
N PRO A 6 0.72 -15.92 19.72
CA PRO A 6 -0.68 -15.65 19.43
C PRO A 6 -1.15 -14.28 19.91
N ASP A 7 -0.73 -13.83 21.10
CA ASP A 7 -1.09 -12.51 21.63
C ASP A 7 -0.45 -11.38 20.82
N ALA A 8 0.82 -11.58 20.40
CA ALA A 8 1.52 -10.63 19.55
C ALA A 8 0.86 -10.53 18.17
N TRP A 9 0.42 -11.66 17.61
CA TRP A 9 -0.34 -11.69 16.37
C TRP A 9 -1.69 -10.99 16.51
N LYS A 10 -2.42 -11.22 17.62
CA LYS A 10 -3.71 -10.57 17.87
C LYS A 10 -3.57 -9.06 17.96
N GLN A 11 -2.59 -8.57 18.73
CA GLN A 11 -2.30 -7.14 18.85
C GLN A 11 -1.92 -6.52 17.51
N TRP A 12 -1.10 -7.22 16.72
CA TRP A 12 -0.76 -6.80 15.35
C TRP A 12 -2.01 -6.69 14.48
N HIS A 13 -2.90 -7.68 14.52
CA HIS A 13 -4.13 -7.67 13.72
C HIS A 13 -5.11 -6.58 14.16
N GLU A 14 -5.24 -6.33 15.46
CA GLU A 14 -6.03 -5.20 16.00
C GLU A 14 -5.48 -3.86 15.51
N GLN A 15 -4.16 -3.65 15.57
CA GLN A 15 -3.51 -2.44 15.04
C GLN A 15 -3.68 -2.31 13.52
N ARG A 16 -3.69 -3.43 12.78
CA ARG A 16 -3.96 -3.43 11.34
C ARG A 16 -5.36 -2.91 11.05
N VAL A 17 -6.37 -3.42 11.75
CA VAL A 17 -7.79 -3.01 11.62
C VAL A 17 -7.96 -1.53 11.98
N GLU A 18 -7.34 -1.07 13.06
CA GLU A 18 -7.37 0.35 13.45
C GLU A 18 -6.73 1.23 12.37
N LYS A 19 -5.51 0.90 11.95
CA LYS A 19 -4.75 1.72 10.98
C LYS A 19 -5.43 1.84 9.62
N VAL A 20 -6.09 0.79 9.12
CA VAL A 20 -6.80 0.88 7.83
C VAL A 20 -8.05 1.77 7.91
N SER A 21 -8.63 1.90 9.11
CA SER A 21 -9.87 2.62 9.39
C SER A 21 -9.67 3.96 10.10
N GLU A 22 -8.43 4.43 10.26
CA GLU A 22 -8.10 5.79 10.69
C GLU A 22 -8.78 6.83 9.77
N PRO A 23 -9.05 8.06 10.26
CA PRO A 23 -9.73 9.10 9.48
C PRO A 23 -9.11 9.38 8.10
N TYR A 24 -7.80 9.21 7.96
CA TYR A 24 -7.08 9.38 6.69
C TYR A 24 -6.30 8.11 6.29
N GLY A 25 -6.73 6.95 6.81
CA GLY A 25 -6.16 5.65 6.47
C GLY A 25 -6.61 5.16 5.09
N PRO A 26 -6.16 3.97 4.65
CA PRO A 26 -6.53 3.36 3.38
C PRO A 26 -8.03 3.41 3.00
N LEU A 27 -8.95 3.16 3.94
CA LEU A 27 -10.39 3.18 3.68
C LEU A 27 -10.97 4.58 3.44
N ALA A 28 -10.22 5.64 3.77
CA ALA A 28 -10.61 7.01 3.51
C ALA A 28 -10.23 7.47 2.08
N LEU A 29 -9.42 6.71 1.34
CA LEU A 29 -9.05 7.09 -0.03
C LEU A 29 -10.24 6.90 -0.97
N THR A 30 -10.75 8.00 -1.52
CA THR A 30 -11.94 8.03 -2.38
C THR A 30 -11.65 8.39 -3.83
N ALA A 31 -10.46 8.90 -4.14
CA ALA A 31 -10.02 9.14 -5.50
C ALA A 31 -8.49 9.26 -5.59
N THR A 32 -7.95 8.91 -6.76
CA THR A 32 -6.63 9.34 -7.22
C THR A 32 -6.83 9.95 -8.60
N HIS A 33 -6.51 11.23 -8.78
CA HIS A 33 -6.55 11.90 -10.07
C HIS A 33 -5.12 12.16 -10.56
N TRP A 34 -4.79 11.68 -11.77
CA TRP A 34 -3.53 12.02 -12.42
C TRP A 34 -3.70 13.31 -13.18
N VAL A 35 -2.85 14.31 -12.93
CA VAL A 35 -3.01 15.64 -13.52
C VAL A 35 -2.92 15.59 -15.06
N GLU A 36 -2.12 14.66 -15.61
CA GLU A 36 -2.01 14.43 -17.05
C GLU A 36 -3.34 13.99 -17.72
N ASP A 37 -4.21 13.30 -16.98
CA ASP A 37 -5.50 12.83 -17.48
C ASP A 37 -6.55 13.96 -17.53
N HIS A 38 -6.22 15.15 -17.01
CA HIS A 38 -7.08 16.33 -16.90
C HIS A 38 -6.39 17.59 -17.47
N PRO A 39 -6.09 17.66 -18.77
CA PRO A 39 -5.33 18.77 -19.38
C PRO A 39 -6.01 20.14 -19.28
N GLU A 40 -7.33 20.17 -19.08
CA GLU A 40 -8.11 21.36 -18.77
C GLU A 40 -7.93 21.88 -17.33
N GLY A 41 -7.23 21.10 -16.50
CA GLY A 41 -6.93 21.37 -15.10
C GLY A 41 -8.11 21.22 -14.15
N ARG A 42 -9.16 20.50 -14.55
CA ARG A 42 -10.36 20.27 -13.72
C ARG A 42 -10.36 18.85 -13.19
N LEU A 43 -10.11 18.70 -11.89
CA LEU A 43 -10.21 17.42 -11.22
C LEU A 43 -11.67 17.21 -10.74
N PRO A 44 -12.26 16.01 -10.94
CA PRO A 44 -13.60 15.70 -10.46
C PRO A 44 -13.77 15.99 -8.96
N ASP A 45 -14.86 16.68 -8.60
CA ASP A 45 -15.25 17.01 -7.21
C ASP A 45 -14.20 17.77 -6.37
N ILE A 46 -13.18 18.35 -7.02
CA ILE A 46 -12.17 19.20 -6.38
C ILE A 46 -12.19 20.58 -7.07
N PRO A 47 -12.41 21.66 -6.33
CA PRO A 47 -12.43 23.01 -6.89
C PRO A 47 -11.01 23.51 -7.25
N GLY A 48 -10.95 24.67 -7.90
CA GLY A 48 -9.71 25.22 -8.45
C GLY A 48 -9.35 24.69 -9.84
N THR A 49 -8.17 25.10 -10.30
CA THR A 49 -7.50 24.64 -11.52
C THR A 49 -6.16 24.02 -11.14
N TRP A 50 -5.93 22.79 -11.57
CA TRP A 50 -4.78 21.97 -11.21
C TRP A 50 -3.94 21.68 -12.45
N GLY A 51 -2.67 22.04 -12.43
CA GLY A 51 -1.73 21.78 -13.51
C GLY A 51 -0.40 21.27 -12.98
N THR A 52 0.55 21.06 -13.87
CA THR A 52 1.95 20.76 -13.51
C THR A 52 2.87 21.64 -14.34
N ASP A 53 3.99 22.02 -13.76
CA ASP A 53 5.10 22.72 -14.43
C ASP A 53 6.34 21.82 -14.63
N GLY A 54 6.20 20.52 -14.37
CA GLY A 54 7.27 19.52 -14.42
C GLY A 54 7.88 19.22 -13.05
N ASP A 55 8.01 20.23 -12.18
CA ASP A 55 8.65 20.10 -10.86
C ASP A 55 7.63 20.00 -9.71
N GLY A 56 6.35 20.19 -9.99
CA GLY A 56 5.28 20.08 -9.01
C GLY A 56 3.88 20.20 -9.61
N VAL A 57 2.92 20.33 -8.70
CA VAL A 57 1.53 20.66 -9.03
C VAL A 57 1.31 22.16 -8.82
N VAL A 58 0.74 22.84 -9.80
CA VAL A 58 0.30 24.23 -9.70
C VAL A 58 -1.20 24.25 -9.46
N LEU A 59 -1.61 24.79 -8.31
CA LEU A 59 -3.01 24.96 -7.94
C LEU A 59 -3.37 26.46 -8.00
N THR A 60 -4.39 26.80 -8.78
CA THR A 60 -5.05 28.10 -8.73
C THR A 60 -6.46 27.97 -8.13
N ALA A 61 -6.75 28.73 -7.07
CA ALA A 61 -8.03 28.71 -6.36
C ALA A 61 -8.66 30.11 -6.28
N ALA A 62 -10.00 30.17 -6.32
CA ALA A 62 -10.79 31.37 -6.07
C ALA A 62 -11.27 31.45 -4.61
N GLU A 63 -11.63 32.65 -4.14
CA GLU A 63 -12.11 32.90 -2.77
C GLU A 63 -13.37 32.08 -2.40
N GLY A 64 -14.13 31.62 -3.41
CA GLY A 64 -15.31 30.76 -3.24
C GLY A 64 -15.06 29.25 -3.27
N ASP A 65 -13.83 28.79 -3.55
CA ASP A 65 -13.52 27.36 -3.71
C ASP A 65 -13.46 26.61 -2.37
N GLY A 66 -13.37 27.33 -1.25
CA GLY A 66 -13.38 26.73 0.09
C GLY A 66 -12.14 25.87 0.41
N LEU A 67 -11.07 26.02 -0.37
CA LEU A 67 -9.81 25.34 -0.14
C LEU A 67 -9.03 26.00 1.00
N THR A 68 -8.29 25.18 1.74
CA THR A 68 -7.30 25.66 2.69
C THR A 68 -5.91 25.18 2.32
N LEU A 69 -4.91 26.04 2.52
CA LEU A 69 -3.49 25.74 2.41
C LEU A 69 -2.84 25.88 3.78
N ASP A 70 -2.17 24.83 4.24
CA ASP A 70 -1.49 24.78 5.54
C ASP A 70 -2.43 25.20 6.69
N GLY A 71 -3.71 24.79 6.59
CA GLY A 71 -4.77 25.04 7.56
C GLY A 71 -5.42 26.43 7.50
N ARG A 72 -5.09 27.27 6.50
CA ARG A 72 -5.66 28.62 6.33
C ARG A 72 -6.47 28.72 5.05
N PRO A 73 -7.57 29.50 5.00
CA PRO A 73 -8.30 29.76 3.76
C PRO A 73 -7.35 30.21 2.65
N PHE A 74 -7.51 29.66 1.45
CA PHE A 74 -6.60 29.86 0.34
C PHE A 74 -7.34 30.31 -0.92
N SER A 75 -6.79 31.35 -1.56
CA SER A 75 -7.15 31.82 -2.89
C SER A 75 -5.89 32.40 -3.55
N GLY A 76 -5.76 32.25 -4.86
CA GLY A 76 -4.55 32.59 -5.62
C GLY A 76 -3.88 31.35 -6.18
N GLU A 77 -2.60 31.48 -6.53
CA GLU A 77 -1.80 30.42 -7.12
C GLU A 77 -0.76 29.91 -6.12
N VAL A 78 -0.53 28.59 -6.09
CA VAL A 78 0.50 27.95 -5.28
C VAL A 78 1.15 26.79 -6.02
N HIS A 79 2.47 26.66 -5.85
CA HIS A 79 3.23 25.49 -6.27
C HIS A 79 3.34 24.49 -5.12
N LEU A 80 3.05 23.22 -5.42
CA LEU A 80 2.98 22.13 -4.47
C LEU A 80 3.95 21.02 -4.88
N ALA A 81 4.92 20.75 -4.01
CA ALA A 81 5.71 19.53 -4.06
C ALA A 81 4.88 18.33 -3.57
N ALA A 82 5.41 17.12 -3.78
CA ALA A 82 4.79 15.91 -3.24
C ALA A 82 4.77 15.94 -1.71
N ASP A 83 3.63 15.58 -1.13
CA ASP A 83 3.48 15.39 0.30
C ASP A 83 4.27 14.14 0.72
N LEU A 84 5.28 14.32 1.58
CA LEU A 84 6.11 13.23 2.09
C LEU A 84 5.70 12.74 3.50
N GLY A 85 4.78 13.47 4.14
CA GLY A 85 4.30 13.19 5.49
C GLY A 85 3.02 12.37 5.52
N PRO A 86 2.44 12.15 6.72
CA PRO A 86 1.13 11.52 6.87
C PRO A 86 0.04 12.28 6.12
N GLU A 87 -0.94 11.56 5.58
CA GLU A 87 -2.02 12.11 4.76
C GLU A 87 -2.84 13.18 5.50
N ALA A 88 -3.01 13.02 6.81
CA ALA A 88 -3.68 13.99 7.68
C ALA A 88 -3.02 15.38 7.67
N GLY A 89 -1.71 15.41 7.40
CA GLY A 89 -0.87 16.61 7.33
C GLY A 89 -0.70 17.18 5.92
N SER A 90 -1.46 16.70 4.93
CA SER A 90 -1.42 17.27 3.58
C SER A 90 -1.70 18.77 3.62
N ARG A 91 -0.95 19.50 2.78
CA ARG A 91 -0.99 20.96 2.74
C ARG A 91 -2.34 21.49 2.28
N VAL A 92 -3.00 20.80 1.35
CA VAL A 92 -4.27 21.25 0.78
C VAL A 92 -5.43 20.44 1.34
N ALA A 93 -6.49 21.12 1.74
CA ALA A 93 -7.72 20.51 2.21
C ALA A 93 -8.97 21.18 1.65
N LEU A 94 -10.05 20.40 1.55
CA LEU A 94 -11.39 20.84 1.20
C LEU A 94 -12.34 20.41 2.31
N GLY A 95 -12.65 21.33 3.22
CA GLY A 95 -13.32 20.98 4.48
C GLY A 95 -12.52 19.95 5.27
N GLU A 96 -13.12 18.78 5.56
CA GLU A 96 -12.43 17.68 6.24
C GLU A 96 -11.62 16.78 5.29
N LYS A 97 -11.78 16.90 3.96
CA LYS A 97 -11.00 16.10 3.01
C LYS A 97 -9.54 16.58 2.96
N ARG A 98 -8.61 15.65 2.70
CA ARG A 98 -7.19 15.95 2.45
C ARG A 98 -6.86 15.66 0.99
N LEU A 99 -6.22 16.62 0.32
CA LEU A 99 -5.85 16.56 -1.08
C LEU A 99 -4.33 16.34 -1.18
N VAL A 100 -3.94 15.07 -1.08
CA VAL A 100 -2.53 14.66 -0.98
C VAL A 100 -1.89 14.72 -2.36
N VAL A 101 -0.87 15.57 -2.52
CA VAL A 101 -0.11 15.64 -3.77
C VAL A 101 0.94 14.54 -3.77
N LEU A 102 1.04 13.79 -4.86
CA LEU A 102 2.02 12.72 -5.04
C LEU A 102 2.65 12.76 -6.44
N VAL A 103 3.82 12.14 -6.55
CA VAL A 103 4.47 11.85 -7.84
C VAL A 103 4.82 10.38 -7.91
N ARG A 104 4.58 9.74 -9.06
CA ARG A 104 4.99 8.36 -9.33
C ARG A 104 5.48 8.24 -10.76
N GLU A 105 6.70 7.74 -10.95
CA GLU A 105 7.32 7.63 -12.28
C GLU A 105 7.22 8.96 -13.06
N ASP A 106 7.53 10.07 -12.39
CA ASP A 106 7.43 11.45 -12.90
C ASP A 106 6.02 11.92 -13.28
N VAL A 107 4.98 11.14 -12.97
CA VAL A 107 3.58 11.52 -13.16
C VAL A 107 3.00 12.08 -11.85
N TRP A 108 2.53 13.31 -11.90
CA TRP A 108 1.91 14.01 -10.78
C TRP A 108 0.43 13.64 -10.61
N GLY A 109 0.00 13.48 -9.37
CA GLY A 109 -1.38 13.18 -9.03
C GLY A 109 -1.82 13.79 -7.71
N VAL A 110 -3.14 13.81 -7.52
CA VAL A 110 -3.81 14.28 -6.30
C VAL A 110 -4.72 13.17 -5.79
N ARG A 111 -4.50 12.76 -4.54
CA ARG A 111 -5.36 11.81 -3.83
C ARG A 111 -6.34 12.53 -2.93
N VAL A 112 -7.57 12.02 -2.91
CA VAL A 112 -8.63 12.54 -2.05
C VAL A 112 -8.89 11.58 -0.91
N TYR A 113 -8.46 11.97 0.29
CA TYR A 113 -8.81 11.26 1.51
C TYR A 113 -10.01 11.95 2.17
N ASP A 114 -11.09 11.21 2.35
CA ASP A 114 -12.32 11.66 2.97
C ASP A 114 -12.57 10.87 4.27
N PRO A 115 -12.49 11.50 5.46
CA PRO A 115 -12.73 10.81 6.74
C PRO A 115 -14.18 10.34 6.89
N ALA A 116 -15.09 10.86 6.08
CA ALA A 116 -16.49 10.49 5.97
C ALA A 116 -16.76 9.45 4.87
N ALA A 117 -15.74 8.88 4.22
CA ALA A 117 -15.89 7.89 3.15
C ALA A 117 -16.83 6.72 3.53
N GLU A 118 -17.68 6.31 2.60
CA GLU A 118 -18.62 5.21 2.80
C GLU A 118 -17.90 3.90 3.13
N ALA A 119 -16.82 3.58 2.42
CA ALA A 119 -16.01 2.38 2.66
C ALA A 119 -15.54 2.31 4.13
N ARG A 120 -15.10 3.43 4.70
CA ARG A 120 -14.70 3.53 6.10
C ARG A 120 -15.87 3.32 7.07
N ARG A 121 -17.07 3.84 6.77
CA ARG A 121 -18.27 3.65 7.59
C ARG A 121 -18.85 2.23 7.48
N ALA A 122 -18.70 1.60 6.32
CA ALA A 122 -19.19 0.27 6.01
C ALA A 122 -18.25 -0.84 6.52
N PHE A 123 -16.97 -0.54 6.71
CA PHE A 123 -15.97 -1.49 7.19
C PHE A 123 -16.35 -2.14 8.53
N ARG A 124 -16.23 -3.47 8.61
CA ARG A 124 -16.47 -4.24 9.84
C ARG A 124 -15.21 -4.91 10.38
N GLY A 125 -14.15 -4.96 9.58
CA GLY A 125 -12.87 -5.56 9.96
C GLY A 125 -12.19 -6.26 8.80
N ILE A 126 -11.12 -6.97 9.12
CA ILE A 126 -10.39 -7.83 8.21
C ILE A 126 -10.59 -9.25 8.71
N GLU A 127 -11.07 -10.15 7.85
CA GLU A 127 -11.09 -11.57 8.18
C GLU A 127 -9.66 -12.12 8.13
N ALA A 128 -9.22 -12.76 9.20
CA ALA A 128 -7.93 -13.42 9.27
C ALA A 128 -8.04 -14.77 9.99
N THR A 129 -7.20 -15.72 9.59
CA THR A 129 -7.09 -17.01 10.28
C THR A 129 -6.38 -16.84 11.63
N ALA A 130 -6.76 -17.62 12.64
CA ALA A 130 -6.03 -17.62 13.91
C ALA A 130 -4.55 -17.98 13.71
N TYR A 131 -3.69 -17.45 14.58
CA TYR A 131 -2.26 -17.76 14.57
C TYR A 131 -2.02 -19.27 14.66
N ASP A 132 -1.20 -19.79 13.76
CA ASP A 132 -0.71 -21.16 13.79
C ASP A 132 0.82 -21.17 13.52
N PRO A 133 1.63 -21.69 14.46
CA PRO A 133 3.08 -21.66 14.35
C PRO A 133 3.63 -22.42 13.15
N ARG A 134 2.86 -23.33 12.52
CA ARG A 134 3.29 -24.06 11.32
C ARG A 134 3.47 -23.15 10.10
N TRP A 135 2.88 -21.96 10.11
CA TRP A 135 2.99 -20.96 9.05
C TRP A 135 4.08 -19.92 9.29
N SER A 136 4.87 -20.09 10.36
CA SER A 136 6.03 -19.27 10.68
C SER A 136 7.29 -20.13 10.59
N VAL A 137 8.03 -19.97 9.50
CA VAL A 137 9.18 -20.83 9.17
C VAL A 137 10.46 -20.02 8.99
N PRO A 138 11.64 -20.60 9.24
CA PRO A 138 12.92 -19.96 8.91
C PRO A 138 13.01 -19.68 7.41
N GLY A 139 13.52 -18.51 7.05
CA GLY A 139 13.82 -18.13 5.68
C GLY A 139 15.28 -17.73 5.50
N ARG A 140 15.78 -17.88 4.28
CA ARG A 140 17.09 -17.44 3.85
C ARG A 140 16.98 -16.47 2.68
N PHE A 141 17.38 -15.23 2.93
CA PHE A 141 17.49 -14.19 1.93
C PHE A 141 18.86 -14.25 1.24
N THR A 142 18.83 -14.22 -0.09
CA THR A 142 20.01 -14.05 -0.94
C THR A 142 19.79 -12.81 -1.81
N PRO A 143 20.58 -11.73 -1.62
CA PRO A 143 20.45 -10.54 -2.45
C PRO A 143 20.87 -10.83 -3.89
N TYR A 144 20.32 -10.07 -4.83
CA TYR A 144 20.85 -10.04 -6.20
C TYR A 144 22.14 -9.21 -6.25
N ASP A 145 23.10 -9.64 -7.08
CA ASP A 145 24.37 -8.94 -7.27
C ASP A 145 24.18 -7.59 -7.99
N ASP A 146 23.18 -7.51 -8.88
CA ASP A 146 22.83 -6.33 -9.67
C ASP A 146 21.40 -5.86 -9.39
N THR A 147 21.12 -4.61 -9.75
CA THR A 147 19.75 -4.07 -9.71
C THR A 147 18.86 -4.85 -10.69
N ARG A 148 17.85 -5.55 -10.16
CA ARG A 148 16.87 -6.27 -10.96
C ARG A 148 15.53 -5.56 -10.88
N THR A 149 15.02 -5.12 -12.02
CA THR A 149 13.65 -4.58 -12.13
C THR A 149 12.83 -5.47 -13.06
N VAL A 150 11.69 -5.93 -12.59
CA VAL A 150 10.73 -6.69 -13.40
C VAL A 150 9.53 -5.82 -13.74
N ARG A 151 8.94 -6.02 -14.92
CA ARG A 151 7.68 -5.38 -15.28
C ARG A 151 6.53 -6.23 -14.75
N VAL A 152 5.65 -5.60 -13.97
CA VAL A 152 4.46 -6.23 -13.39
C VAL A 152 3.26 -5.35 -13.64
N GLY A 153 2.12 -5.98 -13.90
CA GLY A 153 0.85 -5.30 -13.93
C GLY A 153 0.54 -4.70 -12.57
N ASN A 154 -0.18 -3.58 -12.56
CA ASN A 154 -0.68 -2.96 -11.35
C ASN A 154 -2.21 -2.95 -11.34
N ALA A 155 -2.79 -2.67 -10.17
CA ALA A 155 -4.25 -2.67 -9.98
C ALA A 155 -5.02 -1.71 -10.90
N ASP A 156 -4.36 -0.68 -11.45
CA ASP A 156 -4.92 0.27 -12.42
C ASP A 156 -4.79 -0.21 -13.88
N GLY A 157 -4.32 -1.44 -14.11
CA GLY A 157 -4.18 -2.05 -15.44
C GLY A 157 -2.92 -1.63 -16.20
N ARG A 158 -2.06 -0.78 -15.62
CA ARG A 158 -0.78 -0.38 -16.23
C ARG A 158 0.35 -1.29 -15.75
N GLU A 159 1.24 -1.68 -16.66
CA GLU A 159 2.51 -2.33 -16.30
C GLU A 159 3.47 -1.30 -15.71
N ARG A 160 4.19 -1.65 -14.64
CA ARG A 160 5.20 -0.79 -13.99
C ARG A 160 6.43 -1.59 -13.55
N GLY A 161 7.54 -0.88 -13.33
CA GLY A 161 8.77 -1.50 -12.83
C GLY A 161 8.68 -1.79 -11.33
N LEU A 162 8.95 -3.03 -10.93
CA LEU A 162 9.17 -3.44 -9.55
C LEU A 162 10.63 -3.81 -9.35
N ALA A 163 11.35 -2.98 -8.57
CA ALA A 163 12.72 -3.27 -8.17
C ALA A 163 12.75 -4.39 -7.13
N LEU A 164 13.50 -5.45 -7.43
CA LEU A 164 13.68 -6.62 -6.58
C LEU A 164 15.09 -6.59 -6.00
N ALA A 165 15.19 -6.95 -4.73
CA ALA A 165 16.43 -6.95 -3.96
C ALA A 165 17.06 -8.35 -3.88
N GLY A 166 16.29 -9.42 -4.06
CA GLY A 166 16.79 -10.78 -3.97
C GLY A 166 15.69 -11.84 -3.85
N GLU A 167 16.10 -13.01 -3.41
CA GLU A 167 15.26 -14.20 -3.23
C GLU A 167 15.20 -14.60 -1.77
N LEU A 168 14.01 -14.95 -1.30
CA LEU A 168 13.74 -15.45 0.03
C LEU A 168 13.30 -16.91 -0.09
N ALA A 169 14.21 -17.83 0.21
CA ALA A 169 13.98 -19.27 0.18
C ALA A 169 13.53 -19.78 1.56
N PHE A 170 12.58 -20.70 1.60
CA PHE A 170 12.03 -21.30 2.82
C PHE A 170 11.34 -22.64 2.50
N SER A 171 11.19 -23.49 3.53
CA SER A 171 10.44 -24.74 3.40
C SER A 171 9.11 -24.63 4.13
N LEU A 172 8.00 -24.90 3.43
CA LEU A 172 6.64 -24.81 3.99
C LEU A 172 5.83 -26.04 3.57
N ALA A 173 5.20 -26.70 4.54
CA ALA A 173 4.40 -27.91 4.32
C ALA A 173 5.11 -28.99 3.49
N GLY A 174 6.44 -29.13 3.64
CA GLY A 174 7.25 -30.10 2.91
C GLY A 174 7.67 -29.68 1.50
N ASN A 175 7.37 -28.45 1.08
CA ASN A 175 7.79 -27.88 -0.21
C ASN A 175 8.87 -26.84 0.01
N ASP A 176 9.93 -26.89 -0.80
CA ASP A 176 10.92 -25.82 -0.87
C ASP A 176 10.42 -24.76 -1.84
N LEU A 177 10.23 -23.55 -1.32
CA LEU A 177 9.61 -22.43 -2.01
C LEU A 177 10.53 -21.21 -1.97
N THR A 178 10.36 -20.33 -2.94
CA THR A 178 11.11 -19.08 -3.04
C THR A 178 10.16 -17.95 -3.37
N LEU A 179 10.36 -16.80 -2.72
CA LEU A 179 9.74 -15.52 -3.11
C LEU A 179 10.81 -14.55 -3.57
N GLN A 180 10.60 -13.90 -4.70
CA GLN A 180 11.33 -12.71 -5.10
C GLN A 180 10.82 -11.52 -4.29
N VAL A 181 11.73 -10.80 -3.62
CA VAL A 181 11.37 -9.74 -2.67
C VAL A 181 12.00 -8.41 -3.07
N ALA A 182 11.27 -7.34 -2.85
CA ALA A 182 11.80 -5.98 -2.85
C ALA A 182 12.33 -5.64 -1.45
N ARG A 183 13.09 -4.55 -1.34
CA ARG A 183 13.58 -4.02 -0.07
C ARG A 183 13.42 -2.50 -0.04
N GLN A 184 12.95 -1.97 1.08
CA GLN A 184 12.89 -0.52 1.31
C GLN A 184 14.12 -0.06 2.09
N GLY A 185 15.15 0.42 1.38
CA GLY A 185 16.44 0.78 1.99
C GLY A 185 17.07 -0.40 2.74
N ASP A 186 17.55 -0.17 3.97
CA ASP A 186 18.05 -1.24 4.85
C ASP A 186 16.94 -1.92 5.69
N GLY A 187 15.69 -1.55 5.47
CA GLY A 187 14.53 -1.98 6.23
C GLY A 187 14.03 -3.40 5.90
N PRO A 188 12.77 -3.71 6.27
CA PRO A 188 12.17 -5.01 6.04
C PRO A 188 12.12 -5.36 4.54
N LEU A 189 12.05 -6.66 4.28
CA LEU A 189 11.77 -7.19 2.96
C LEU A 189 10.28 -6.98 2.65
N TRP A 190 9.93 -6.93 1.38
CA TRP A 190 8.55 -6.87 0.93
C TRP A 190 8.33 -7.87 -0.20
N ALA A 191 7.43 -8.82 0.04
CA ALA A 191 6.96 -9.75 -0.98
C ALA A 191 5.53 -9.42 -1.36
N VAL A 192 5.27 -9.40 -2.67
CA VAL A 192 3.92 -9.49 -3.21
C VAL A 192 3.75 -10.90 -3.73
N PHE A 193 2.78 -11.64 -3.20
CA PHE A 193 2.60 -13.04 -3.54
C PHE A 193 1.13 -13.38 -3.75
N ALA A 194 0.91 -14.40 -4.57
CA ALA A 194 -0.36 -15.12 -4.63
C ALA A 194 -0.08 -16.59 -4.31
N ASP A 195 -1.12 -17.27 -3.86
CA ASP A 195 -1.08 -18.68 -3.50
C ASP A 195 -2.39 -19.36 -3.98
N ALA A 196 -2.56 -20.66 -3.73
CA ALA A 196 -3.74 -21.38 -4.21
C ALA A 196 -5.07 -20.89 -3.59
N THR A 197 -5.05 -20.11 -2.50
CA THR A 197 -6.25 -19.47 -1.92
C THR A 197 -6.63 -18.14 -2.60
N SER A 198 -5.70 -17.54 -3.35
CA SER A 198 -5.83 -16.18 -3.86
C SER A 198 -6.91 -16.06 -4.94
N GLY A 199 -7.89 -15.19 -4.69
CA GLY A 199 -9.04 -14.96 -5.58
C GLY A 199 -10.21 -15.92 -5.34
N ASP A 200 -10.08 -16.84 -4.39
CA ASP A 200 -11.13 -17.77 -3.98
C ASP A 200 -11.52 -17.52 -2.51
N THR A 201 -10.71 -18.00 -1.57
CA THR A 201 -10.95 -17.85 -0.12
C THR A 201 -10.17 -16.70 0.51
N SER A 202 -9.25 -16.08 -0.24
CA SER A 202 -8.54 -14.84 0.08
C SER A 202 -8.54 -13.87 -1.09
N PHE A 203 -8.14 -12.61 -0.86
CA PHE A 203 -7.96 -11.61 -1.91
C PHE A 203 -6.95 -12.10 -2.95
N ARG A 204 -7.07 -11.57 -4.17
CA ARG A 204 -6.32 -12.01 -5.37
C ARG A 204 -4.78 -12.01 -5.24
N PHE A 205 -4.21 -11.34 -4.26
CA PHE A 205 -2.82 -11.45 -3.81
C PHE A 205 -2.66 -10.79 -2.44
N ARG A 206 -1.55 -11.05 -1.75
CA ARG A 206 -1.27 -10.51 -0.42
C ARG A 206 0.16 -9.99 -0.33
N PHE A 207 0.42 -9.17 0.68
CA PHE A 207 1.76 -8.69 0.99
C PHE A 207 2.30 -9.43 2.21
N LEU A 208 3.60 -9.71 2.17
CA LEU A 208 4.37 -10.18 3.32
C LEU A 208 5.51 -9.21 3.57
N PHE A 209 5.76 -8.89 4.84
CA PHE A 209 6.84 -8.00 5.27
C PHE A 209 7.80 -8.71 6.24
N PRO A 210 8.63 -9.65 5.76
CA PRO A 210 9.66 -10.25 6.59
C PRO A 210 10.59 -9.18 7.17
N GLN A 211 11.05 -9.40 8.40
CA GLN A 211 12.04 -8.51 9.00
C GLN A 211 13.34 -8.50 8.18
N ALA A 212 14.12 -7.42 8.33
CA ALA A 212 15.43 -7.34 7.71
C ALA A 212 16.26 -8.57 8.10
N PRO A 213 16.90 -9.24 7.12
CA PRO A 213 17.69 -10.42 7.40
C PRO A 213 18.95 -10.05 8.21
N ASP A 214 19.46 -11.01 8.98
CA ASP A 214 20.74 -10.86 9.67
C ASP A 214 21.94 -10.90 8.69
N ALA A 215 23.15 -10.80 9.23
CA ALA A 215 24.39 -10.80 8.44
C ALA A 215 24.60 -12.10 7.63
N GLU A 216 23.97 -13.20 8.04
CA GLU A 216 24.02 -14.49 7.35
C GLU A 216 22.83 -14.69 6.39
N GLY A 217 21.98 -13.69 6.23
CA GLY A 217 20.80 -13.72 5.37
C GLY A 217 19.58 -14.38 6.01
N ARG A 218 19.58 -14.66 7.33
CA ARG A 218 18.47 -15.36 7.99
C ARG A 218 17.37 -14.39 8.38
N THR A 219 16.12 -14.79 8.16
CA THR A 219 14.92 -14.07 8.62
C THR A 219 13.80 -15.07 8.87
N THR A 220 12.61 -14.58 9.25
CA THR A 220 11.41 -15.42 9.43
C THR A 220 10.41 -15.12 8.34
N VAL A 221 9.87 -16.18 7.72
CA VAL A 221 8.73 -16.12 6.80
C VAL A 221 7.47 -16.48 7.60
N ASP A 222 6.74 -15.47 8.05
CA ASP A 222 5.55 -15.63 8.90
C ASP A 222 4.27 -15.30 8.12
N PHE A 223 3.67 -16.32 7.50
CA PHE A 223 2.42 -16.15 6.74
C PHE A 223 1.21 -15.84 7.62
N ASN A 224 1.29 -16.01 8.94
CA ASN A 224 0.25 -15.48 9.85
C ASN A 224 0.14 -13.95 9.76
N ARG A 225 1.20 -13.29 9.28
CA ARG A 225 1.28 -11.83 9.06
C ARG A 225 1.14 -11.44 7.60
N ALA A 226 0.71 -12.36 6.72
CA ALA A 226 0.31 -11.98 5.38
C ALA A 226 -0.88 -11.03 5.47
N GLN A 227 -0.79 -9.88 4.82
CA GLN A 227 -1.78 -8.81 4.90
C GLN A 227 -2.35 -8.43 3.54
N LEU A 228 -3.59 -7.96 3.55
CA LEU A 228 -4.24 -7.39 2.39
C LEU A 228 -3.48 -6.15 1.90
N PRO A 229 -3.27 -6.03 0.58
CA PRO A 229 -2.67 -4.85 -0.01
C PRO A 229 -3.62 -3.64 0.13
N PRO A 230 -3.12 -2.38 0.08
CA PRO A 230 -3.97 -1.19 0.09
C PRO A 230 -5.10 -1.20 -0.94
N CYS A 231 -4.88 -1.78 -2.12
CA CYS A 231 -5.92 -1.89 -3.15
C CYS A 231 -7.08 -2.85 -2.81
N ALA A 232 -6.98 -3.64 -1.74
CA ALA A 232 -8.13 -4.36 -1.21
C ALA A 232 -9.12 -3.43 -0.49
N PHE A 233 -8.66 -2.26 -0.04
CA PHE A 233 -9.47 -1.28 0.72
C PHE A 233 -10.01 -0.15 -0.15
N ALA A 234 -9.29 0.23 -1.22
CA ALA A 234 -9.73 1.23 -2.18
C ALA A 234 -9.08 1.01 -3.56
N ASP A 235 -9.88 1.07 -4.62
CA ASP A 235 -9.43 0.86 -6.02
C ASP A 235 -8.43 1.93 -6.50
N HIS A 236 -8.36 3.06 -5.80
CA HIS A 236 -7.47 4.18 -6.11
C HIS A 236 -6.00 3.93 -5.73
N PHE A 237 -5.69 2.79 -5.10
CA PHE A 237 -4.33 2.37 -4.85
C PHE A 237 -3.73 1.59 -6.02
N ILE A 238 -2.59 2.07 -6.50
CA ILE A 238 -1.77 1.36 -7.48
C ILE A 238 -0.87 0.34 -6.76
N CYS A 239 -1.41 -0.82 -6.44
CA CYS A 239 -0.61 -1.96 -5.96
C CYS A 239 -0.11 -2.81 -7.14
N PRO A 240 1.15 -3.27 -7.12
CA PRO A 240 1.63 -4.23 -8.10
C PRO A 240 1.02 -5.61 -7.85
N PHE A 241 0.82 -6.35 -8.93
CA PHE A 241 0.54 -7.78 -8.86
C PHE A 241 1.82 -8.57 -8.54
N PRO A 242 1.70 -9.82 -8.06
CA PRO A 242 2.87 -10.67 -7.79
C PRO A 242 3.80 -10.77 -9.01
N PRO A 243 5.13 -10.59 -8.84
CA PRO A 243 6.07 -10.78 -9.93
C PRO A 243 6.10 -12.25 -10.39
N PRO A 244 6.59 -12.52 -11.61
CA PRO A 244 6.76 -13.90 -12.10
C PRO A 244 7.54 -14.76 -11.10
N GLY A 245 6.99 -15.90 -10.70
CA GLY A 245 7.56 -16.79 -9.69
C GLY A 245 6.99 -16.61 -8.27
N ASN A 246 6.30 -15.51 -7.97
CA ASN A 246 5.65 -15.30 -6.66
C ASN A 246 4.20 -15.76 -6.61
N ARG A 247 3.77 -16.59 -7.57
CA ARG A 247 2.51 -17.32 -7.49
C ARG A 247 2.85 -18.74 -7.05
N LEU A 248 2.55 -19.06 -5.80
CA LEU A 248 2.82 -20.35 -5.18
C LEU A 248 1.66 -21.31 -5.45
N ASP A 249 1.95 -22.56 -5.77
CA ASP A 249 0.91 -23.58 -6.02
C ASP A 249 0.36 -24.21 -4.72
N VAL A 250 0.94 -23.84 -3.57
CA VAL A 250 0.52 -24.29 -2.24
C VAL A 250 -0.59 -23.38 -1.72
N ALA A 251 -1.61 -23.95 -1.07
CA ALA A 251 -2.61 -23.15 -0.35
C ALA A 251 -2.03 -22.63 0.96
N ILE A 252 -1.98 -21.31 1.13
CA ILE A 252 -1.50 -20.66 2.35
C ILE A 252 -2.70 -20.19 3.17
N GLU A 253 -3.21 -21.08 4.01
CA GLU A 253 -4.37 -20.87 4.89
C GLU A 253 -4.00 -20.11 6.17
N ALA A 254 -3.23 -19.03 6.03
CA ALA A 254 -2.75 -18.18 7.11
C ALA A 254 -2.83 -16.70 6.74
N GLY A 255 -3.06 -15.83 7.72
CA GLY A 255 -3.06 -14.37 7.56
C GLY A 255 -4.41 -13.77 7.18
N GLU A 256 -4.39 -12.50 6.75
CA GLU A 256 -5.57 -11.77 6.29
C GLU A 256 -6.11 -12.41 4.99
N ARG A 257 -7.44 -12.46 4.86
CA ARG A 257 -8.15 -13.12 3.76
C ARG A 257 -8.94 -12.14 2.93
N VAL A 258 -9.94 -11.49 3.50
CA VAL A 258 -10.88 -10.56 2.84
C VAL A 258 -11.36 -9.51 3.84
N LEU A 259 -12.05 -8.48 3.37
CA LEU A 259 -12.75 -7.53 4.24
C LEU A 259 -14.06 -8.17 4.75
N SER A 260 -14.46 -7.83 5.97
CA SER A 260 -15.75 -8.20 6.54
C SER A 260 -16.82 -7.11 6.45
#